data_AF-A0A1G9GCE4-F1
#
_entry.id   AF-A0A1G9GCE4-F1
#
_cell.length_a   1.000
_cell.length_b   1.000
_cell.length_c   1.000
_cell.angle_alpha   90.00
_cell.angle_beta   90.00
_cell.angle_gamma   90.00
#
_symmetry.space_group_name_H-M   'P 1'
#
loop_
_entity.id
_entity.type
_entity.pdbx_description
1 polymer ?
#
loop_
_entity_poly.entity_id
_entity_poly.type
_entity_poly.pdbx_seq_one_letter_code
_entity_poly.pdbx_strand_id
1 'polypeptide(L)'
;MFMREQVRLEELLAYKILDTSPEKELDELAEIASAVCGTPISLISFLDDTRQWFKARRGIDVSETPRSVSFCQHALHQAKEVLVIDDPLNDERFKANPFVQGAPYIRFYAGAPLETPNGNVLGTLCVIDTKPRKITGDQKKALMLLAKKAMDHLETRRLLIEQANKIESNAARLRKLTDCAPGAIYQFEMRPDGSMAFPFISKGMAALHPHLDLDELKANPGVAFASMHPDDIVPVQESIQESFRNLTRWNMEYRVITTDGQTLWHWANANPERKPDGTVVWYGTFQDITERKEYIKTLEQILFDISHKMRGPVATMLGLMDVINQCALDEHNLREYAGYIKRVSEEMDSRLRKLHEAYYQINLKNQGLTEV
;
A
#
# COMPACT_ATOMS: atom_id res chain seq x y z
N MET A 1 -39.41 2.04 -15.59
CA MET A 1 -38.83 1.08 -16.56
C MET A 1 -37.38 1.44 -16.89
N PHE A 2 -37.07 2.69 -17.28
CA PHE A 2 -35.70 3.16 -17.54
C PHE A 2 -34.70 2.98 -16.37
N MET A 3 -35.05 3.38 -15.14
CA MET A 3 -34.12 3.22 -14.00
C MET A 3 -33.77 1.76 -13.68
N ARG A 4 -34.69 0.81 -13.92
CA ARG A 4 -34.45 -0.61 -13.65
C ARG A 4 -33.50 -1.22 -14.68
N GLU A 5 -33.58 -0.78 -15.93
CA GLU A 5 -32.67 -1.22 -16.98
C GLU A 5 -31.26 -0.65 -16.79
N GLN A 6 -31.15 0.62 -16.39
CA GLN A 6 -29.86 1.25 -16.11
C GLN A 6 -29.11 0.51 -15.00
N VAL A 7 -29.78 0.18 -13.89
CA VAL A 7 -29.19 -0.57 -12.78
C VAL A 7 -28.73 -1.97 -13.23
N ARG A 8 -29.51 -2.66 -14.06
CA ARG A 8 -29.14 -3.97 -14.62
C ARG A 8 -27.89 -3.89 -15.50
N LEU A 9 -27.78 -2.84 -16.33
CA LEU A 9 -26.62 -2.62 -17.19
C LEU A 9 -25.36 -2.29 -16.38
N GLU A 10 -25.46 -1.43 -15.36
CA GLU A 10 -24.37 -1.14 -14.44
C GLU A 10 -23.89 -2.41 -13.72
N GLU A 11 -24.82 -3.26 -13.31
CA GLU A 11 -24.50 -4.53 -12.67
C GLU A 11 -23.82 -5.49 -13.66
N LEU A 12 -24.31 -5.62 -14.91
CA LEU A 12 -23.65 -6.40 -15.95
C LEU A 12 -22.21 -5.95 -16.19
N LEU A 13 -21.98 -4.64 -16.29
CA LEU A 13 -20.65 -4.07 -16.47
C LEU A 13 -19.73 -4.38 -15.28
N ALA A 14 -20.27 -4.43 -14.05
CA ALA A 14 -19.51 -4.75 -12.85
C ALA A 14 -18.90 -6.16 -12.87
N TYR A 15 -19.50 -7.12 -13.59
CA TYR A 15 -18.91 -8.46 -13.75
C TYR A 15 -17.76 -8.50 -14.75
N LYS A 16 -17.53 -7.45 -15.55
CA LYS A 16 -16.45 -7.39 -16.57
C LYS A 16 -16.41 -8.66 -17.45
N ILE A 17 -17.60 -9.10 -17.87
CA ILE A 17 -17.81 -10.36 -18.58
C ILE A 17 -17.92 -10.19 -20.10
N LEU A 18 -18.46 -9.05 -20.55
CA LEU A 18 -18.61 -8.74 -21.97
C LEU A 18 -17.25 -8.63 -22.67
N ASP A 19 -17.19 -9.07 -23.93
CA ASP A 19 -16.01 -9.00 -24.81
C ASP A 19 -14.75 -9.67 -24.22
N THR A 20 -14.93 -10.66 -23.35
CA THR A 20 -13.82 -11.45 -22.78
C THR A 20 -13.69 -12.81 -23.47
N SER A 21 -12.49 -13.38 -23.47
CA SER A 21 -12.22 -14.72 -24.00
C SER A 21 -13.15 -15.79 -23.40
N PRO A 22 -13.45 -16.88 -24.13
CA PRO A 22 -14.23 -18.00 -23.59
C PRO A 22 -13.64 -18.53 -22.27
N GLU A 23 -14.51 -19.03 -21.40
CA GLU A 23 -14.14 -19.61 -20.11
C GLU A 23 -14.58 -21.07 -20.08
N LYS A 24 -13.64 -21.99 -19.83
CA LYS A 24 -13.87 -23.43 -19.92
C LYS A 24 -15.05 -23.88 -19.06
N GLU A 25 -15.15 -23.35 -17.85
CA GLU A 25 -16.24 -23.66 -16.90
C GLU A 25 -17.62 -23.29 -17.48
N LEU A 26 -17.73 -22.16 -18.18
CA LEU A 26 -18.99 -21.73 -18.79
C LEU A 26 -19.31 -22.53 -20.06
N ASP A 27 -18.29 -22.89 -20.85
CA ASP A 27 -18.44 -23.77 -22.01
C ASP A 27 -18.92 -25.17 -21.62
N GLU A 28 -18.36 -25.74 -20.55
CA GLU A 28 -18.80 -27.03 -19.99
C GLU A 28 -20.25 -26.97 -19.50
N LEU A 29 -20.66 -25.88 -18.84
CA LEU A 29 -22.06 -25.71 -18.43
C LEU A 29 -23.02 -25.64 -19.62
N ALA A 30 -22.63 -24.95 -20.70
CA ALA A 30 -23.41 -24.90 -21.93
C ALA A 30 -23.50 -26.29 -22.60
N GLU A 31 -22.40 -27.06 -22.61
CA GLU A 31 -22.38 -28.45 -23.09
C GLU A 31 -23.30 -29.37 -22.27
N ILE A 32 -23.25 -29.29 -20.94
CA ILE A 32 -24.13 -30.08 -20.06
C ILE A 32 -25.60 -29.73 -20.31
N ALA A 33 -25.94 -28.45 -20.47
CA ALA A 33 -27.31 -28.03 -20.78
C ALA A 33 -27.82 -28.62 -22.10
N SER A 34 -26.98 -28.60 -23.15
CA SER A 34 -27.29 -29.23 -24.44
C SER A 34 -27.53 -30.74 -24.30
N ALA A 35 -26.67 -31.44 -23.55
CA ALA A 35 -26.77 -32.88 -23.34
C ALA A 35 -28.02 -33.27 -22.53
N VAL A 36 -28.32 -32.57 -21.43
CA VAL A 36 -29.48 -32.83 -20.56
C VAL A 36 -30.81 -32.59 -21.30
N CYS A 37 -30.87 -31.55 -22.13
CA CYS A 37 -32.07 -31.22 -22.90
C CYS A 37 -32.16 -31.93 -24.25
N GLY A 38 -31.09 -32.62 -24.68
CA GLY A 38 -31.02 -33.29 -25.99
C GLY A 38 -31.17 -32.33 -27.16
N THR A 39 -30.64 -31.11 -27.03
CA THR A 39 -30.78 -30.01 -28.00
C THR A 39 -29.44 -29.73 -28.70
N PRO A 40 -29.44 -29.35 -29.99
CA PRO A 40 -28.21 -29.11 -30.74
C PRO A 40 -27.50 -27.81 -30.35
N ILE A 41 -28.24 -26.82 -29.84
CA ILE A 41 -27.72 -25.49 -29.54
C ILE A 41 -27.90 -25.18 -28.05
N SER A 42 -26.85 -24.65 -27.42
CA SER A 42 -26.87 -24.18 -26.04
C SER A 42 -25.95 -22.97 -25.88
N LEU A 43 -26.42 -21.96 -25.14
CA LEU A 43 -25.78 -20.65 -25.04
C LEU A 43 -25.81 -20.16 -23.59
N ILE A 44 -24.71 -19.57 -23.14
CA ILE A 44 -24.71 -18.63 -22.01
C ILE A 44 -24.55 -17.24 -22.61
N SER A 45 -25.61 -16.44 -22.52
CA SER A 45 -25.71 -15.15 -23.19
C SER A 45 -26.02 -14.02 -22.23
N PHE A 46 -25.40 -12.87 -22.42
CA PHE A 46 -25.66 -11.63 -21.67
C PHE A 46 -26.28 -10.59 -22.58
N LEU A 47 -27.15 -9.75 -22.03
CA LEU A 47 -27.81 -8.69 -22.79
C LEU A 47 -27.27 -7.34 -22.33
N ASP A 48 -26.60 -6.61 -23.22
CA ASP A 48 -26.25 -5.21 -22.99
C ASP A 48 -27.34 -4.29 -23.57
N ASP A 49 -27.04 -3.03 -23.85
CA ASP A 49 -28.00 -2.05 -24.35
C ASP A 49 -28.42 -2.31 -25.81
N THR A 50 -27.55 -2.92 -26.62
CA THR A 50 -27.69 -2.98 -28.08
C THR A 50 -27.69 -4.40 -28.64
N ARG A 51 -27.05 -5.35 -27.96
CA ARG A 51 -26.82 -6.72 -28.42
C ARG A 51 -27.05 -7.76 -27.32
N GLN A 52 -27.18 -8.99 -27.77
CA GLN A 52 -27.05 -10.20 -26.99
C GLN A 52 -25.70 -10.81 -27.30
N TRP A 53 -24.81 -10.86 -26.32
CA TRP A 53 -23.45 -11.36 -26.46
C TRP A 53 -23.31 -12.78 -25.89
N PHE A 54 -22.65 -13.68 -26.60
CA PHE A 54 -22.51 -15.09 -26.22
C PHE A 54 -21.17 -15.36 -25.55
N LYS A 55 -21.22 -15.61 -24.24
CA LYS A 55 -20.04 -15.96 -23.44
C LYS A 55 -19.59 -17.40 -23.65
N ALA A 56 -20.56 -18.30 -23.74
CA ALA A 56 -20.37 -19.70 -24.07
C ALA A 56 -21.38 -20.09 -25.16
N ARG A 57 -20.95 -20.87 -26.14
CA ARG A 57 -21.79 -21.25 -27.27
C ARG A 57 -21.47 -22.65 -27.77
N ARG A 58 -22.52 -23.40 -28.06
CA ARG A 58 -22.48 -24.71 -28.71
C ARG A 58 -23.50 -24.74 -29.85
N GLY A 59 -23.10 -25.30 -30.99
CA GLY A 59 -23.98 -25.52 -32.14
C GLY A 59 -24.24 -24.27 -32.99
N ILE A 60 -23.53 -23.17 -32.75
CA ILE A 60 -23.62 -21.94 -33.54
C ILE A 60 -22.26 -21.22 -33.57
N ASP A 61 -21.95 -20.59 -34.71
CA ASP A 61 -20.65 -19.93 -34.93
C ASP A 61 -20.64 -18.44 -34.59
N VAL A 62 -21.81 -17.78 -34.63
CA VAL A 62 -21.91 -16.36 -34.31
C VAL A 62 -21.63 -16.10 -32.83
N SER A 63 -21.03 -14.95 -32.52
CA SER A 63 -20.67 -14.54 -31.15
C SER A 63 -21.70 -13.61 -30.50
N GLU A 64 -22.60 -13.03 -31.28
CA GLU A 64 -23.63 -12.11 -30.80
C GLU A 64 -24.79 -11.98 -31.79
N THR A 65 -25.90 -11.42 -31.32
CA THR A 65 -27.07 -11.04 -32.13
C THR A 65 -27.63 -9.69 -31.69
N PRO A 66 -28.38 -8.96 -32.53
CA PRO A 66 -29.04 -7.74 -32.11
C PRO A 66 -30.06 -8.04 -30.99
N ARG A 67 -30.10 -7.19 -29.95
CA ARG A 67 -30.97 -7.40 -28.79
C ARG A 67 -32.44 -7.49 -29.17
N SER A 68 -32.88 -6.67 -30.13
CA SER A 68 -34.27 -6.58 -30.60
C SER A 68 -34.85 -7.90 -31.12
N VAL A 69 -34.00 -8.79 -31.64
CA VAL A 69 -34.41 -10.11 -32.18
C VAL A 69 -34.10 -11.26 -31.22
N SER A 70 -33.61 -10.98 -30.01
CA SER A 70 -33.26 -11.99 -29.01
C SER A 70 -34.51 -12.61 -28.37
N PHE A 71 -34.47 -13.92 -28.12
CA PHE A 71 -35.46 -14.59 -27.28
C PHE A 71 -35.22 -14.26 -25.80
N CYS A 72 -33.94 -14.10 -25.43
CA CYS A 72 -33.46 -13.92 -24.07
C CYS A 72 -33.94 -12.61 -23.43
N GLN A 73 -34.24 -11.56 -24.22
CA GLN A 73 -34.81 -10.32 -23.67
C GLN A 73 -36.13 -10.55 -22.93
N HIS A 74 -36.93 -11.54 -23.35
CA HIS A 74 -38.21 -11.84 -22.72
C HIS A 74 -38.05 -12.61 -21.39
N ALA A 75 -36.88 -13.18 -21.14
CA ALA A 75 -36.55 -13.81 -19.86
C ALA A 75 -36.08 -12.78 -18.80
N LEU A 76 -35.71 -11.56 -19.21
CA LEU A 76 -35.20 -10.52 -18.29
C LEU A 76 -36.20 -10.11 -17.19
N HIS A 77 -37.50 -10.35 -17.41
CA HIS A 77 -38.54 -9.97 -16.47
C HIS A 77 -38.97 -11.11 -15.53
N GLN A 78 -38.45 -12.33 -15.72
CA GLN A 78 -38.83 -13.54 -14.98
C GLN A 78 -37.60 -14.18 -14.34
N ALA A 79 -37.17 -13.65 -13.20
CA ALA A 79 -35.91 -14.05 -12.57
C ALA A 79 -35.87 -15.49 -12.01
N LYS A 80 -37.03 -16.15 -11.85
CA LYS A 80 -37.13 -17.42 -11.10
C LYS A 80 -37.70 -18.60 -11.89
N GLU A 81 -38.03 -18.39 -13.15
CA GLU A 81 -38.64 -19.43 -13.98
C GLU A 81 -37.92 -19.56 -15.31
N VAL A 82 -37.82 -20.80 -15.78
CA VAL A 82 -37.34 -21.09 -17.13
C VAL A 82 -38.42 -20.64 -18.11
N LEU A 83 -38.10 -19.69 -18.97
CA LEU A 83 -38.95 -19.32 -20.09
C LEU A 83 -38.90 -20.44 -21.12
N VAL A 84 -40.02 -21.12 -21.35
CA VAL A 84 -40.13 -22.22 -22.34
C VAL A 84 -41.09 -21.81 -23.45
N ILE A 85 -40.64 -21.99 -24.68
CA ILE A 85 -41.40 -21.78 -25.90
C ILE A 85 -41.32 -23.08 -26.70
N ASP A 86 -42.40 -23.86 -26.63
CA ASP A 86 -42.48 -25.19 -27.25
C ASP A 86 -42.42 -25.13 -28.78
N ASP A 87 -43.04 -24.09 -29.36
CA ASP A 87 -42.96 -23.72 -30.78
C ASP A 87 -43.19 -22.20 -30.99
N PRO A 88 -42.14 -21.42 -31.33
CA PRO A 88 -42.22 -19.99 -31.61
C PRO A 88 -43.19 -19.60 -32.74
N LEU A 89 -43.55 -20.51 -33.65
CA LEU A 89 -44.55 -20.22 -34.69
C LEU A 89 -45.95 -20.01 -34.12
N ASN A 90 -46.23 -20.61 -32.95
CA ASN A 90 -47.50 -20.50 -32.25
C ASN A 90 -47.49 -19.39 -31.18
N ASP A 91 -46.37 -18.65 -31.05
CA ASP A 91 -46.21 -17.59 -30.05
C ASP A 91 -46.22 -16.22 -30.74
N GLU A 92 -47.22 -15.40 -30.43
CA GLU A 92 -47.39 -14.05 -30.99
C GLU A 92 -46.15 -13.15 -30.81
N ARG A 93 -45.35 -13.39 -29.76
CA ARG A 93 -44.13 -12.61 -29.48
C ARG A 93 -43.00 -12.94 -30.45
N PHE A 94 -42.98 -14.15 -31.00
CA PHE A 94 -41.84 -14.68 -31.76
C PHE A 94 -42.17 -15.10 -33.19
N LYS A 95 -43.45 -15.24 -33.55
CA LYS A 95 -43.83 -15.67 -34.90
C LYS A 95 -43.24 -14.82 -36.02
N ALA A 96 -43.07 -13.51 -35.80
CA ALA A 96 -42.49 -12.59 -36.79
C ALA A 96 -40.95 -12.45 -36.67
N ASN A 97 -40.31 -13.17 -35.75
CA ASN A 97 -38.88 -13.07 -35.50
C ASN A 97 -38.07 -13.59 -36.71
N PRO A 98 -37.02 -12.88 -37.16
CA PRO A 98 -36.18 -13.30 -38.28
C PRO A 98 -35.58 -14.71 -38.13
N PHE A 99 -35.21 -15.12 -36.91
CA PHE A 99 -34.64 -16.44 -36.65
C PHE A 99 -35.69 -17.57 -36.61
N VAL A 100 -36.98 -17.23 -36.59
CA VAL A 100 -38.10 -18.18 -36.69
C VAL A 100 -38.55 -18.32 -38.14
N GLN A 101 -38.67 -17.19 -38.86
CA GLN A 101 -39.12 -17.12 -40.25
C GLN A 101 -38.01 -17.49 -41.25
N GLY A 102 -36.77 -17.17 -40.94
CA GLY A 102 -35.58 -17.51 -41.73
C GLY A 102 -34.63 -18.41 -40.95
N ALA A 103 -33.46 -18.69 -41.55
CA ALA A 103 -32.42 -19.47 -40.90
C ALA A 103 -32.04 -18.85 -39.53
N PRO A 104 -31.87 -19.66 -38.46
CA PRO A 104 -31.77 -21.12 -38.46
C PRO A 104 -33.11 -21.85 -38.31
N TYR A 105 -34.25 -21.17 -38.44
CA TYR A 105 -35.59 -21.73 -38.25
C TYR A 105 -35.80 -22.30 -36.85
N ILE A 106 -35.60 -21.46 -35.83
CA ILE A 106 -35.80 -21.84 -34.43
C ILE A 106 -37.25 -22.31 -34.24
N ARG A 107 -37.40 -23.50 -33.67
CA ARG A 107 -38.69 -24.12 -33.33
C ARG A 107 -38.82 -24.48 -31.86
N PHE A 108 -37.78 -24.30 -31.06
CA PHE A 108 -37.84 -24.51 -29.64
C PHE A 108 -36.84 -23.61 -28.92
N TYR A 109 -37.24 -23.06 -27.79
CA TYR A 109 -36.39 -22.29 -26.91
C TYR A 109 -36.74 -22.59 -25.45
N ALA A 110 -35.73 -22.86 -24.62
CA ALA A 110 -35.86 -22.81 -23.17
C ALA A 110 -34.69 -22.04 -22.56
N GLY A 111 -34.97 -20.97 -21.81
CA GLY A 111 -33.95 -20.11 -21.21
C GLY A 111 -34.13 -19.98 -19.70
N ALA A 112 -33.11 -20.42 -18.95
CA ALA A 112 -33.01 -20.17 -17.52
C ALA A 112 -32.33 -18.82 -17.26
N PRO A 113 -32.91 -17.95 -16.41
CA PRO A 113 -32.35 -16.63 -16.11
C PRO A 113 -31.03 -16.72 -15.36
N LEU A 114 -30.09 -15.86 -15.73
CA LEU A 114 -28.85 -15.60 -14.99
C LEU A 114 -29.12 -14.44 -14.01
N GLU A 115 -29.67 -14.79 -12.85
CA GLU A 115 -30.07 -13.85 -11.79
C GLU A 115 -28.89 -13.51 -10.87
N THR A 116 -28.66 -12.22 -10.63
CA THR A 116 -27.68 -11.73 -9.65
C THR A 116 -28.22 -11.82 -8.22
N PRO A 117 -27.36 -11.74 -7.18
CA PRO A 117 -27.82 -11.65 -5.79
C PRO A 117 -28.77 -10.49 -5.51
N ASN A 118 -28.74 -9.43 -6.33
CA ASN A 118 -29.64 -8.28 -6.23
C ASN A 118 -30.99 -8.50 -6.94
N GLY A 119 -31.20 -9.67 -7.57
CA GLY A 119 -32.44 -10.05 -8.25
C GLY A 119 -32.56 -9.52 -9.68
N ASN A 120 -31.48 -9.02 -10.28
CA ASN A 120 -31.46 -8.58 -11.67
C ASN A 120 -31.07 -9.74 -12.58
N VAL A 121 -31.72 -9.88 -13.73
CA VAL A 121 -31.37 -10.90 -14.72
C VAL A 121 -30.42 -10.28 -15.73
N LEU A 122 -29.20 -10.76 -15.82
CA LEU A 122 -28.20 -10.22 -16.75
C LEU A 122 -28.28 -10.84 -18.15
N GLY A 123 -28.88 -12.02 -18.22
CA GLY A 123 -28.82 -12.89 -19.37
C GLY A 123 -29.51 -14.22 -19.13
N THR A 124 -29.18 -15.22 -19.94
CA THR A 124 -29.74 -16.58 -19.81
C THR A 124 -28.72 -17.65 -20.15
N LEU A 125 -28.83 -18.79 -19.47
CA LEU A 125 -28.42 -20.08 -20.02
C LEU A 125 -29.61 -20.64 -20.79
N CYS A 126 -29.49 -20.78 -22.11
CA CYS A 126 -30.60 -21.25 -22.94
C CYS A 126 -30.21 -22.40 -23.85
N VAL A 127 -31.21 -23.22 -24.18
CA VAL A 127 -31.14 -24.32 -25.13
C VAL A 127 -32.12 -24.09 -26.27
N ILE A 128 -31.71 -24.42 -27.48
CA ILE A 128 -32.43 -24.07 -28.71
C ILE A 128 -32.47 -25.28 -29.65
N ASP A 129 -33.57 -25.46 -30.36
CA ASP A 129 -33.70 -26.46 -31.42
C ASP A 129 -34.46 -25.90 -32.64
N THR A 130 -34.23 -26.54 -33.79
CA THR A 130 -34.94 -26.35 -35.06
C THR A 130 -36.18 -27.25 -35.19
N LYS A 131 -36.42 -28.12 -34.20
CA LYS A 131 -37.65 -28.91 -34.05
C LYS A 131 -38.43 -28.49 -32.80
N PRO A 132 -39.78 -28.47 -32.85
CA PRO A 132 -40.59 -28.25 -31.66
C PRO A 132 -40.28 -29.28 -30.57
N ARG A 133 -40.27 -28.85 -29.30
CA ARG A 133 -40.00 -29.73 -28.16
C ARG A 133 -40.81 -29.31 -26.95
N LYS A 134 -40.94 -30.25 -26.02
CA LYS A 134 -41.37 -30.01 -24.64
C LYS A 134 -40.27 -30.47 -23.70
N ILE A 135 -40.05 -29.73 -22.62
CA ILE A 135 -39.08 -30.13 -21.58
C ILE A 135 -39.78 -30.58 -20.30
N THR A 136 -39.17 -31.56 -19.65
CA THR A 136 -39.67 -32.12 -18.39
C THR A 136 -39.40 -31.19 -17.20
N GLY A 137 -40.08 -31.42 -16.08
CA GLY A 137 -39.82 -30.70 -14.83
C GLY A 137 -38.37 -30.82 -14.35
N ASP A 138 -37.74 -32.00 -14.56
CA ASP A 138 -36.35 -32.22 -14.16
C ASP A 138 -35.35 -31.53 -15.09
N GLN A 139 -35.65 -31.43 -16.39
CA GLN A 139 -34.87 -30.60 -17.31
C GLN A 139 -34.95 -29.12 -16.95
N LYS A 140 -36.13 -28.61 -16.57
CA LYS A 140 -36.27 -27.22 -16.06
C LYS A 140 -35.42 -26.99 -14.81
N LYS A 141 -35.49 -27.91 -13.83
CA LYS A 141 -34.66 -27.84 -12.62
C LYS A 141 -33.17 -27.88 -12.94
N ALA A 142 -32.75 -28.73 -13.88
CA ALA A 142 -31.35 -28.82 -14.30
C ALA A 142 -30.87 -27.50 -14.92
N LEU A 143 -31.63 -26.90 -15.83
CA LEU A 143 -31.30 -25.60 -16.41
C LEU A 143 -31.18 -24.49 -15.35
N MET A 144 -32.08 -24.46 -14.36
CA MET A 144 -31.99 -23.51 -13.25
C MET A 144 -30.73 -23.73 -12.39
N LEU A 145 -30.38 -24.98 -12.10
CA LEU A 145 -29.16 -25.31 -11.34
C LEU A 145 -27.89 -24.91 -12.10
N LEU A 146 -27.86 -25.17 -13.42
CA LEU A 146 -26.72 -24.79 -14.27
C LEU A 146 -26.62 -23.26 -14.40
N ALA A 147 -27.73 -22.55 -14.56
CA ALA A 147 -27.76 -21.08 -14.57
C ALA A 147 -27.26 -20.51 -13.24
N LYS A 148 -27.68 -21.09 -12.11
CA LYS A 148 -27.16 -20.75 -10.79
C LYS A 148 -25.65 -21.02 -10.70
N LYS A 149 -25.15 -22.14 -11.24
CA LYS A 149 -23.70 -22.43 -11.27
C LYS A 149 -22.90 -21.49 -12.14
N ALA A 150 -23.45 -21.04 -13.27
CA ALA A 150 -22.83 -19.98 -14.05
C ALA A 150 -22.73 -18.69 -13.24
N MET A 151 -23.78 -18.30 -12.51
CA MET A 151 -23.76 -17.12 -11.65
C MET A 151 -22.82 -17.24 -10.44
N ASP A 152 -22.77 -18.41 -9.78
CA ASP A 152 -21.82 -18.69 -8.69
C ASP A 152 -20.35 -18.49 -9.18
N HIS A 153 -20.04 -18.97 -10.38
CA HIS A 153 -18.73 -18.80 -11.02
C HIS A 153 -18.42 -17.32 -11.30
N LEU A 154 -19.37 -16.59 -11.87
CA LEU A 154 -19.21 -15.16 -12.18
C LEU A 154 -19.07 -14.29 -10.94
N GLU A 155 -19.79 -14.61 -9.86
CA GLU A 155 -19.64 -13.94 -8.57
C GLU A 155 -18.26 -14.17 -7.98
N THR A 156 -17.78 -15.41 -8.01
CA THR A 156 -16.42 -15.74 -7.55
C THR A 156 -15.39 -14.95 -8.36
N ARG A 157 -15.53 -14.91 -9.69
CA ARG A 157 -14.65 -14.13 -10.57
C ARG A 157 -14.68 -12.64 -10.23
N ARG A 158 -15.86 -12.06 -10.01
CA ARG A 158 -16.03 -10.64 -9.63
C ARG A 158 -15.32 -10.33 -8.31
N LEU A 159 -15.52 -11.17 -7.28
CA LEU A 159 -14.89 -11.01 -5.98
C LEU A 159 -13.36 -11.13 -6.03
N LEU A 160 -12.83 -12.06 -6.84
CA LEU A 160 -11.39 -12.22 -7.03
C LEU A 160 -10.76 -10.97 -7.67
N ILE A 161 -11.42 -10.41 -8.70
CA ILE A 161 -10.97 -9.16 -9.34
C ILE A 161 -11.00 -8.00 -8.34
N GLU A 162 -12.06 -7.88 -7.54
CA GLU A 162 -12.18 -6.83 -6.52
C GLU A 162 -11.10 -6.96 -5.44
N GLN A 163 -10.84 -8.17 -4.95
CA GLN A 163 -9.78 -8.44 -3.98
C GLN A 163 -8.40 -8.13 -4.53
N ALA A 164 -8.10 -8.53 -5.77
CA ALA A 164 -6.84 -8.21 -6.43
C ALA A 164 -6.60 -6.69 -6.49
N ASN A 165 -7.62 -5.92 -6.92
CA ASN A 165 -7.54 -4.46 -6.97
C ASN A 165 -7.35 -3.85 -5.58
N LYS A 166 -8.01 -4.39 -4.54
CA LYS A 166 -7.84 -3.94 -3.14
C LYS A 166 -6.43 -4.22 -2.61
N ILE A 167 -5.88 -5.40 -2.89
CA ILE A 167 -4.52 -5.78 -2.51
C ILE A 167 -3.51 -4.83 -3.18
N GLU A 168 -3.66 -4.60 -4.48
CA GLU A 168 -2.78 -3.72 -5.23
C GLU A 168 -2.85 -2.27 -4.72
N SER A 169 -4.06 -1.74 -4.52
CA SER A 169 -4.27 -0.39 -3.98
C SER A 169 -3.69 -0.22 -2.57
N ASN A 170 -3.89 -1.21 -1.69
CA ASN A 170 -3.29 -1.20 -0.36
C ASN A 170 -1.76 -1.29 -0.41
N ALA A 171 -1.20 -2.16 -1.25
CA ALA A 171 0.25 -2.26 -1.44
C ALA A 171 0.85 -0.98 -2.00
N ALA A 172 0.17 -0.30 -2.92
CA ALA A 172 0.59 0.99 -3.46
C ALA A 172 0.53 2.10 -2.38
N ARG A 173 -0.53 2.11 -1.56
CA ARG A 173 -0.66 3.05 -0.44
C ARG A 173 0.43 2.85 0.61
N LEU A 174 0.70 1.61 1.01
CA LEU A 174 1.78 1.30 1.96
C LEU A 174 3.13 1.71 1.40
N ARG A 175 3.44 1.40 0.13
CA ARG A 175 4.67 1.84 -0.54
C ARG A 175 4.83 3.37 -0.52
N LYS A 176 3.77 4.13 -0.83
CA LYS A 176 3.82 5.60 -0.75
C LYS A 176 4.11 6.09 0.66
N LEU A 177 3.49 5.50 1.69
CA LEU A 177 3.73 5.88 3.08
C LEU A 177 5.18 5.58 3.49
N THR A 178 5.72 4.42 3.11
CA THR A 178 7.10 4.04 3.45
C THR A 178 8.14 4.84 2.69
N ASP A 179 7.83 5.27 1.46
CA ASP A 179 8.73 6.07 0.62
C ASP A 179 8.76 7.55 1.03
N CYS A 180 7.72 8.05 1.71
CA CYS A 180 7.65 9.43 2.22
C CYS A 180 8.01 9.55 3.70
N ALA A 181 8.35 8.45 4.38
CA ALA A 181 8.75 8.49 5.78
C ALA A 181 10.11 9.20 5.92
N PRO A 182 10.35 9.97 7.00
CA PRO A 182 11.67 10.53 7.28
C PRO A 182 12.72 9.42 7.45
N GLY A 183 13.73 9.42 6.57
CA GLY A 183 14.75 8.37 6.50
C GLY A 183 14.32 7.15 5.69
N ALA A 184 14.88 5.98 5.99
CA ALA A 184 14.59 4.73 5.30
C ALA A 184 13.93 3.72 6.25
N ILE A 185 12.88 3.04 5.79
CA ILE A 185 12.27 1.92 6.50
C ILE A 185 12.84 0.63 5.94
N TYR A 186 13.17 -0.33 6.81
CA TYR A 186 13.73 -1.61 6.38
C TYR A 186 13.16 -2.78 7.16
N GLN A 187 13.26 -3.94 6.53
CA GLN A 187 13.20 -5.25 7.15
C GLN A 187 14.56 -5.90 6.92
N PHE A 188 15.22 -6.28 8.01
CA PHE A 188 16.50 -6.98 8.00
C PHE A 188 16.31 -8.37 8.61
N GLU A 189 16.91 -9.40 8.04
CA GLU A 189 16.82 -10.76 8.54
C GLU A 189 18.21 -11.36 8.70
N MET A 190 18.40 -12.13 9.77
CA MET A 190 19.59 -12.95 9.98
C MET A 190 19.18 -14.35 10.39
N ARG A 191 19.70 -15.35 9.68
CA ARG A 191 19.50 -16.77 9.98
C ARG A 191 20.52 -17.26 11.03
N PRO A 192 20.28 -18.42 11.68
CA PRO A 192 21.22 -18.99 12.65
C PRO A 192 22.62 -19.30 12.08
N ASP A 193 22.74 -19.49 10.76
CA ASP A 193 24.02 -19.69 10.08
C ASP A 193 24.80 -18.38 9.83
N GLY A 194 24.24 -17.24 10.24
CA GLY A 194 24.82 -15.91 10.04
C GLY A 194 24.50 -15.29 8.67
N SER A 195 23.75 -15.97 7.80
CA SER A 195 23.32 -15.39 6.53
C SER A 195 22.34 -14.23 6.77
N MET A 196 22.57 -13.13 6.09
CA MET A 196 21.82 -11.88 6.23
C MET A 196 21.05 -11.57 4.95
N ALA A 197 19.91 -10.89 5.08
CA ALA A 197 19.13 -10.37 3.95
C ALA A 197 18.41 -9.08 4.35
N PHE A 198 18.12 -8.22 3.37
CA PHE A 198 17.14 -7.15 3.52
C PHE A 198 15.90 -7.43 2.65
N PRO A 199 14.90 -8.20 3.14
CA PRO A 199 13.69 -8.48 2.37
C PRO A 199 12.93 -7.22 1.92
N PHE A 200 13.07 -6.13 2.65
CA PHE A 200 12.45 -4.85 2.32
C PHE A 200 13.36 -3.69 2.71
N ILE A 201 13.49 -2.72 1.81
CA ILE A 201 14.09 -1.40 2.07
C ILE A 201 13.27 -0.38 1.27
N SER A 202 12.80 0.68 1.93
CA SER A 202 12.03 1.75 1.28
C SER A 202 12.93 2.65 0.43
N LYS A 203 12.34 3.41 -0.49
CA LYS A 203 13.10 4.35 -1.35
C LYS A 203 13.82 5.45 -0.58
N GLY A 204 13.42 5.70 0.67
CA GLY A 204 14.12 6.62 1.56
C GLY A 204 15.61 6.27 1.73
N MET A 205 16.01 5.02 1.52
CA MET A 205 17.43 4.64 1.55
C MET A 205 18.24 5.30 0.44
N ALA A 206 17.67 5.44 -0.77
CA ALA A 206 18.36 6.13 -1.86
C ALA A 206 18.49 7.64 -1.59
N ALA A 207 17.61 8.23 -0.78
CA ALA A 207 17.76 9.62 -0.35
C ALA A 207 18.87 9.78 0.70
N LEU A 208 19.03 8.80 1.60
CA LEU A 208 20.13 8.77 2.57
C LEU A 208 21.48 8.46 1.92
N HIS A 209 21.48 7.57 0.92
CA HIS A 209 22.68 7.13 0.21
C HIS A 209 22.45 7.12 -1.31
N PRO A 210 22.58 8.28 -2.00
CA PRO A 210 22.31 8.39 -3.44
C PRO A 210 23.18 7.51 -4.33
N HIS A 211 24.36 7.11 -3.84
CA HIS A 211 25.33 6.30 -4.57
C HIS A 211 25.23 4.80 -4.26
N LEU A 212 24.33 4.39 -3.36
CA LEU A 212 24.15 3.00 -2.98
C LEU A 212 23.15 2.32 -3.92
N ASP A 213 23.60 1.26 -4.58
CA ASP A 213 22.70 0.39 -5.35
C ASP A 213 21.86 -0.45 -4.37
N LEU A 214 20.55 -0.18 -4.34
CA LEU A 214 19.62 -0.88 -3.45
C LEU A 214 19.44 -2.35 -3.83
N ASP A 215 19.63 -2.72 -5.10
CA ASP A 215 19.52 -4.10 -5.53
C ASP A 215 20.80 -4.89 -5.17
N GLU A 216 21.96 -4.23 -5.24
CA GLU A 216 23.20 -4.78 -4.67
C GLU A 216 23.09 -4.97 -3.16
N LEU A 217 22.56 -3.97 -2.43
CA LEU A 217 22.37 -4.05 -0.98
C LEU A 217 21.43 -5.20 -0.57
N LYS A 218 20.36 -5.45 -1.34
CA LYS A 218 19.46 -6.58 -1.11
C LYS A 218 20.14 -7.93 -1.36
N ALA A 219 20.94 -8.01 -2.43
CA ALA A 219 21.66 -9.23 -2.81
C ALA A 219 22.85 -9.52 -1.87
N ASN A 220 23.51 -8.48 -1.38
CA ASN A 220 24.66 -8.54 -0.50
C ASN A 220 24.56 -7.50 0.63
N PRO A 221 23.86 -7.82 1.73
CA PRO A 221 23.75 -6.94 2.89
C PRO A 221 25.11 -6.54 3.50
N GLY A 222 26.17 -7.29 3.20
CA GLY A 222 27.54 -6.98 3.62
C GLY A 222 28.02 -5.60 3.15
N VAL A 223 27.51 -5.12 2.00
CA VAL A 223 27.86 -3.80 1.44
C VAL A 223 27.50 -2.65 2.37
N ALA A 224 26.46 -2.80 3.21
CA ALA A 224 26.12 -1.78 4.21
C ALA A 224 27.28 -1.52 5.18
N PHE A 225 27.97 -2.57 5.63
CA PHE A 225 29.11 -2.43 6.55
C PHE A 225 30.32 -1.79 5.87
N ALA A 226 30.49 -1.97 4.55
CA ALA A 226 31.60 -1.37 3.81
C ALA A 226 31.51 0.17 3.74
N SER A 227 30.29 0.71 3.77
CA SER A 227 30.08 2.17 3.84
C SER A 227 30.28 2.74 5.25
N MET A 228 30.33 1.92 6.29
CA MET A 228 30.41 2.37 7.68
C MET A 228 31.83 2.84 8.04
N HIS A 229 31.95 3.79 8.95
CA HIS A 229 33.26 4.19 9.48
C HIS A 229 33.95 2.99 10.16
N PRO A 230 35.26 2.74 9.92
CA PRO A 230 35.96 1.55 10.41
C PRO A 230 35.78 1.28 11.92
N ASP A 231 35.87 2.33 12.74
CA ASP A 231 35.70 2.23 14.19
C ASP A 231 34.29 1.76 14.63
N ASP A 232 33.28 1.93 13.79
CA ASP A 232 31.88 1.64 14.14
C ASP A 232 31.42 0.26 13.64
N ILE A 233 32.17 -0.38 12.73
CA ILE A 233 31.82 -1.68 12.13
C ILE A 233 31.66 -2.77 13.21
N VAL A 234 32.69 -2.96 14.03
CA VAL A 234 32.71 -4.02 15.05
C VAL A 234 31.62 -3.79 16.12
N PRO A 235 31.51 -2.59 16.73
CA PRO A 235 30.43 -2.30 17.68
C PRO A 235 29.03 -2.54 17.11
N VAL A 236 28.79 -2.14 15.85
CA VAL A 236 27.49 -2.37 15.21
C VAL A 236 27.24 -3.87 15.01
N GLN A 237 28.21 -4.64 14.51
CA GLN A 237 28.07 -6.09 14.34
C GLN A 237 27.79 -6.80 15.67
N GLU A 238 28.52 -6.46 16.73
CA GLU A 238 28.32 -7.02 18.06
C GLU A 238 26.92 -6.72 18.61
N SER A 239 26.45 -5.48 18.44
CA SER A 239 25.10 -5.09 18.90
C SER A 239 23.98 -5.82 18.14
N ILE A 240 24.15 -6.11 16.84
CA ILE A 240 23.20 -6.91 16.05
C ILE A 240 23.21 -8.35 16.57
N GLN A 241 24.39 -8.92 16.85
CA GLN A 241 24.52 -10.27 17.41
C GLN A 241 23.92 -10.38 18.81
N GLU A 242 24.08 -9.36 19.65
CA GLU A 242 23.43 -9.30 20.96
C GLU A 242 21.90 -9.28 20.82
N SER A 243 21.37 -8.42 19.95
CA SER A 243 19.94 -8.36 19.65
C SER A 243 19.42 -9.69 19.07
N PHE A 244 20.20 -10.37 18.22
CA PHE A 244 19.85 -11.68 17.68
C PHE A 244 19.70 -12.74 18.78
N ARG A 245 20.58 -12.72 19.78
CA ARG A 245 20.54 -13.70 20.89
C ARG A 245 19.41 -13.39 21.86
N ASN A 246 19.26 -12.13 22.24
CA ASN A 246 18.43 -11.71 23.38
C ASN A 246 17.05 -11.15 22.97
N LEU A 247 16.79 -10.95 21.67
CA LEU A 247 15.60 -10.27 21.14
C LEU A 247 15.37 -8.89 21.76
N THR A 248 16.46 -8.19 22.10
CA THR A 248 16.42 -6.81 22.60
C THR A 248 16.24 -5.84 21.43
N ARG A 249 15.47 -4.74 21.65
CA ARG A 249 15.34 -3.66 20.67
C ARG A 249 16.72 -3.18 20.25
N TRP A 250 17.00 -3.20 18.95
CA TRP A 250 18.26 -2.71 18.40
C TRP A 250 18.18 -1.20 18.20
N ASN A 251 19.20 -0.47 18.65
CA ASN A 251 19.23 1.00 18.61
C ASN A 251 20.68 1.49 18.62
N MET A 252 21.15 2.09 17.53
CA MET A 252 22.54 2.49 17.34
C MET A 252 22.65 3.85 16.64
N GLU A 253 23.65 4.63 17.04
CA GLU A 253 24.12 5.78 16.29
C GLU A 253 25.55 5.48 15.81
N TYR A 254 25.80 5.61 14.51
CA TYR A 254 27.09 5.26 13.90
C TYR A 254 27.39 6.17 12.71
N ARG A 255 28.66 6.21 12.30
CA ARG A 255 29.12 7.02 11.18
C ARG A 255 29.13 6.23 9.88
N VAL A 256 28.76 6.89 8.79
CA VAL A 256 28.83 6.37 7.43
C VAL A 256 29.73 7.27 6.61
N ILE A 257 30.57 6.68 5.78
CA ILE A 257 31.46 7.36 4.85
C ILE A 257 30.82 7.29 3.48
N THR A 258 30.51 8.46 2.93
CA THR A 258 29.99 8.65 1.58
C THR A 258 31.08 8.41 0.53
N THR A 259 30.68 8.24 -0.73
CA THR A 259 31.63 7.99 -1.84
C THR A 259 32.58 9.15 -2.11
N ASP A 260 32.18 10.39 -1.76
CA ASP A 260 33.01 11.59 -1.82
C ASP A 260 33.84 11.82 -0.53
N GLY A 261 33.78 10.89 0.41
CA GLY A 261 34.63 10.87 1.62
C GLY A 261 34.09 11.68 2.79
N GLN A 262 32.86 12.22 2.71
CA GLN A 262 32.22 12.90 3.83
C GLN A 262 31.73 11.89 4.88
N THR A 263 31.87 12.25 6.15
CA THR A 263 31.37 11.45 7.27
C THR A 263 30.00 11.96 7.71
N LEU A 264 28.98 11.12 7.54
CA LEU A 264 27.62 11.37 8.00
C LEU A 264 27.33 10.56 9.28
N TRP A 265 26.41 11.04 10.10
CA TRP A 265 25.91 10.31 11.26
C TRP A 265 24.55 9.70 10.96
N HIS A 266 24.44 8.39 11.16
CA HIS A 266 23.21 7.64 11.04
C HIS A 266 22.71 7.22 12.40
N TRP A 267 21.39 7.27 12.56
CA TRP A 267 20.68 6.61 13.65
C TRP A 267 19.84 5.48 13.07
N ALA A 268 20.01 4.28 13.62
CA ALA A 268 19.24 3.12 13.25
C ALA A 268 18.56 2.53 14.46
N ASN A 269 17.28 2.18 14.34
CA ASN A 269 16.56 1.45 15.38
C ASN A 269 15.64 0.39 14.76
N ALA A 270 15.46 -0.73 15.46
CA ALA A 270 14.57 -1.80 15.04
C ALA A 270 14.06 -2.66 16.19
N ASN A 271 12.88 -3.23 16.01
CA ASN A 271 12.34 -4.26 16.90
C ASN A 271 12.58 -5.65 16.29
N PRO A 272 13.22 -6.59 17.02
CA PRO A 272 13.40 -7.96 16.55
C PRO A 272 12.16 -8.83 16.79
N GLU A 273 11.97 -9.82 15.94
CA GLU A 273 11.00 -10.90 16.03
C GLU A 273 11.67 -12.22 15.64
N ARG A 274 11.50 -13.29 16.43
CA ARG A 274 12.02 -14.62 16.08
C ARG A 274 10.96 -15.45 15.36
N LYS A 275 11.30 -15.90 14.15
CA LYS A 275 10.49 -16.85 13.37
C LYS A 275 10.66 -18.30 13.88
N PRO A 276 9.70 -19.20 13.59
CA PRO A 276 9.79 -20.61 14.00
C PRO A 276 11.02 -21.38 13.51
N ASP A 277 11.62 -20.96 12.39
CA ASP A 277 12.84 -21.54 11.83
C ASP A 277 14.14 -21.05 12.52
N GLY A 278 14.01 -20.19 13.53
CA GLY A 278 15.12 -19.59 14.26
C GLY A 278 15.65 -18.29 13.66
N THR A 279 15.21 -17.90 12.46
CA THR A 279 15.55 -16.62 11.83
C THR A 279 15.05 -15.47 12.70
N VAL A 280 15.87 -14.43 12.87
CA VAL A 280 15.43 -13.18 13.52
C VAL A 280 15.23 -12.13 12.45
N VAL A 281 14.09 -11.43 12.54
CA VAL A 281 13.70 -10.34 11.65
C VAL A 281 13.64 -9.05 12.46
N TRP A 282 14.26 -7.99 11.95
CA TRP A 282 14.23 -6.66 12.51
C TRP A 282 13.43 -5.74 11.61
N TYR A 283 12.42 -5.08 12.18
CA TYR A 283 11.65 -4.04 11.51
C TYR A 283 12.09 -2.69 12.05
N GLY A 284 12.67 -1.87 11.19
CA GLY A 284 13.41 -0.69 11.65
C GLY A 284 13.41 0.49 10.70
N THR A 285 14.08 1.54 11.17
CA THR A 285 14.30 2.77 10.43
C THR A 285 15.75 3.22 10.51
N PHE A 286 16.24 3.80 9.42
CA PHE A 286 17.49 4.56 9.36
C PHE A 286 17.17 6.04 9.20
N GLN A 287 17.89 6.91 9.88
CA GLN A 287 17.78 8.35 9.74
C GLN A 287 19.17 8.97 9.67
N ASP A 288 19.33 9.99 8.84
CA ASP A 288 20.47 10.91 8.93
C ASP A 288 20.25 11.84 10.13
N ILE A 289 21.22 11.87 11.03
CA ILE A 289 21.24 12.71 12.23
C ILE A 289 22.46 13.63 12.25
N THR A 290 23.13 13.83 11.11
CA THR A 290 24.34 14.66 10.97
C THR A 290 24.05 16.10 11.42
N GLU A 291 22.99 16.71 10.90
CA GLU A 291 22.59 18.07 11.30
C GLU A 291 22.32 18.17 12.81
N ARG A 292 21.64 17.16 13.37
CA ARG A 292 21.41 17.06 14.82
C ARG A 292 22.73 16.99 15.60
N LYS A 293 23.71 16.21 15.14
CA LYS A 293 25.03 16.10 15.78
C LYS A 293 25.82 17.41 15.69
N GLU A 294 25.74 18.11 14.57
CA GLU A 294 26.36 19.42 14.38
C GLU A 294 25.74 20.49 15.29
N TYR A 295 24.41 20.51 15.44
CA TYR A 295 23.74 21.39 16.39
C TYR A 295 24.17 21.11 17.83
N ILE A 296 24.21 19.83 18.25
CA ILE A 296 24.65 19.45 19.60
C ILE A 296 26.08 19.91 19.84
N LYS A 297 27.00 19.65 18.90
CA LYS A 297 28.40 20.08 19.01
C LYS A 297 28.54 21.59 19.10
N THR A 298 27.74 22.33 18.32
CA THR A 298 27.71 23.80 18.36
C THR A 298 27.25 24.30 19.72
N LEU A 299 26.19 23.70 20.29
CA LEU A 299 25.71 24.04 21.63
C LEU A 299 26.75 23.74 22.72
N GLU A 300 27.43 22.59 22.65
CA GLU A 300 28.51 22.23 23.57
C GLU A 300 29.66 23.23 23.51
N GLN A 301 30.07 23.65 22.31
CA GLN A 301 31.11 24.67 22.13
C GLN A 301 30.69 26.02 22.73
N ILE A 302 29.44 26.45 22.49
CA ILE A 302 28.90 27.69 23.07
C ILE A 302 28.92 27.63 24.61
N LEU A 303 28.48 26.51 25.20
CA LEU A 303 28.50 26.30 26.65
C LEU A 303 29.93 26.34 27.21
N PHE A 304 30.88 25.71 26.53
CA PHE A 304 32.28 25.74 26.90
C PHE A 304 32.84 27.17 26.88
N ASP A 305 32.59 27.92 25.81
CA ASP A 305 33.08 29.29 25.63
C ASP A 305 32.50 30.25 26.69
N ILE A 306 31.21 30.11 27.00
CA ILE A 306 30.56 30.88 28.08
C ILE A 306 31.22 30.54 29.42
N SER A 307 31.36 29.25 29.76
CA SER A 307 32.00 28.80 31.00
C SER A 307 33.42 29.37 31.14
N HIS A 308 34.21 29.33 30.06
CA HIS A 308 35.58 29.85 30.08
C HIS A 308 35.62 31.37 30.30
N LYS A 309 34.77 32.14 29.62
CA LYS A 309 34.68 33.59 29.78
C LYS A 309 34.18 34.03 31.15
N MET A 310 33.38 33.21 31.82
CA MET A 310 32.80 33.49 33.14
C MET A 310 33.75 33.16 34.29
N ARG A 311 34.63 32.17 34.11
CA ARG A 311 35.52 31.67 35.17
C ARG A 311 36.45 32.74 35.76
N GLY A 312 37.02 33.61 34.92
CA GLY A 312 37.96 34.65 35.34
C GLY A 312 37.34 35.67 36.30
N PRO A 313 36.29 36.40 35.89
CA PRO A 313 35.60 37.36 36.76
C PRO A 313 35.11 36.75 38.07
N VAL A 314 34.53 35.53 38.02
CA VAL A 314 34.06 34.82 39.21
C VAL A 314 35.21 34.48 40.16
N ALA A 315 36.32 33.96 39.65
CA ALA A 315 37.50 33.66 40.48
C ALA A 315 38.08 34.93 41.13
N THR A 316 38.13 36.06 40.41
CA THR A 316 38.56 37.34 40.96
C THR A 316 37.63 37.82 42.07
N MET A 317 36.31 37.76 41.88
CA MET A 317 35.34 38.15 42.91
C MET A 317 35.45 37.28 44.16
N LEU A 318 35.59 35.96 44.00
CA LEU A 318 35.78 35.04 45.12
C LEU A 318 37.07 35.34 45.88
N GLY A 319 38.19 35.55 45.17
CA GLY A 319 39.47 35.89 45.81
C GLY A 319 39.42 37.22 46.58
N LEU A 320 38.78 38.25 46.01
CA LEU A 320 38.57 39.52 46.72
C LEU A 320 37.68 39.34 47.95
N MET A 321 36.65 38.50 47.87
CA MET A 321 35.74 38.20 48.97
C MET A 321 36.43 37.41 50.08
N ASP A 322 37.33 36.48 49.74
CA ASP A 322 38.17 35.77 50.71
C ASP A 322 39.12 36.72 51.46
N VAL A 323 39.73 37.68 50.76
CA VAL A 323 40.57 38.72 51.41
C VAL A 323 39.75 39.54 52.40
N ILE A 324 38.53 39.95 52.04
CA ILE A 324 37.63 40.67 52.95
C ILE A 324 37.29 39.84 54.19
N ASN A 325 37.05 38.53 54.02
CA ASN A 325 36.65 37.65 55.11
C ASN A 325 37.80 37.24 56.04
N GLN A 326 39.03 37.14 55.52
CA GLN A 326 40.17 36.59 56.27
C GLN A 326 41.10 37.66 56.86
N CYS A 327 41.07 38.89 56.34
CA CYS A 327 41.93 39.97 56.82
C CYS A 327 41.15 40.98 57.69
N ALA A 328 41.78 41.46 58.77
CA ALA A 328 41.28 42.60 59.52
C ALA A 328 41.54 43.90 58.72
N LEU A 329 40.59 44.25 57.85
CA LEU A 329 40.67 45.44 57.01
C LEU A 329 40.09 46.67 57.73
N ASP A 330 40.70 47.83 57.52
CA ASP A 330 40.10 49.11 57.90
C ASP A 330 38.95 49.49 56.94
N GLU A 331 38.17 50.51 57.32
CA GLU A 331 37.01 50.94 56.54
C GLU A 331 37.38 51.43 55.12
N HIS A 332 38.59 51.96 54.95
CA HIS A 332 39.08 52.44 53.66
C HIS A 332 39.32 51.27 52.70
N ASN A 333 40.11 50.27 53.12
CA ASN A 333 40.42 49.09 52.32
C ASN A 333 39.16 48.26 52.04
N LEU A 334 38.25 48.14 53.02
CA LEU A 334 36.99 47.39 52.82
C LEU A 334 36.11 48.03 51.74
N ARG A 335 36.03 49.37 51.69
CA ARG A 335 35.35 50.09 50.60
C ARG A 335 36.06 49.92 49.26
N GLU A 336 37.39 49.87 49.25
CA GLU A 336 38.19 49.68 48.04
C GLU A 336 37.94 48.29 47.42
N TYR A 337 38.05 47.21 48.21
CA TYR A 337 37.79 45.85 47.74
C TYR A 337 36.34 45.62 47.32
N ALA A 338 35.37 46.18 48.05
CA ALA A 338 33.97 46.17 47.63
C ALA A 338 33.79 46.91 46.28
N GLY A 339 34.53 47.99 46.06
CA GLY A 339 34.59 48.70 44.77
C GLY A 339 35.17 47.84 43.64
N TYR A 340 36.21 47.05 43.90
CA TYR A 340 36.76 46.10 42.92
C TYR A 340 35.75 44.99 42.58
N ILE A 341 35.11 44.37 43.57
CA ILE A 341 34.07 43.35 43.34
C ILE A 341 32.92 43.92 42.50
N LYS A 342 32.47 45.14 42.83
CA LYS A 342 31.43 45.83 42.06
C LYS A 342 31.85 46.05 40.60
N ARG A 343 33.08 46.51 40.36
CA ARG A 343 33.60 46.74 39.00
C ARG A 343 33.68 45.46 38.19
N VAL A 344 34.17 44.37 38.79
CA VAL A 344 34.23 43.04 38.13
C VAL A 344 32.82 42.51 37.85
N SER A 345 31.87 42.74 38.76
CA SER A 345 30.45 42.37 38.56
C SER A 345 29.82 43.15 37.39
N GLU A 346 30.05 44.46 37.31
CA GLU A 346 29.55 45.32 36.23
C GLU A 346 30.16 44.94 34.87
N GLU A 347 31.45 44.60 34.85
CA GLU A 347 32.11 44.12 33.64
C GLU A 347 31.53 42.78 33.17
N MET A 348 31.31 41.85 34.11
CA MET A 348 30.71 40.55 33.82
C MET A 348 29.28 40.71 33.27
N ASP A 349 28.46 41.54 33.90
CA ASP A 349 27.10 41.83 33.45
C ASP A 349 27.08 42.50 32.06
N SER A 350 27.98 43.46 31.80
CA SER A 350 28.13 44.06 30.46
C SER A 350 28.47 43.03 29.38
N ARG A 351 29.35 42.08 29.69
CA ARG A 351 29.71 40.98 28.77
C ARG A 351 28.52 40.06 28.51
N LEU A 352 27.75 39.69 29.54
CA LEU A 352 26.54 38.87 29.39
C LEU A 352 25.50 39.56 28.51
N ARG A 353 25.25 40.86 28.71
CA ARG A 353 24.31 41.62 27.87
C ARG A 353 24.73 41.64 26.40
N LYS A 354 26.02 41.84 26.10
CA LYS A 354 26.54 41.78 24.72
C LYS A 354 26.34 40.40 24.08
N LEU A 355 26.50 39.33 24.86
CA LEU A 355 26.32 37.96 24.40
C LEU A 355 24.82 37.67 24.12
N HIS A 356 23.94 38.15 24.99
CA HIS A 356 22.49 38.07 24.82
C HIS A 356 22.01 38.84 23.57
N GLU A 357 22.52 40.05 23.34
CA GLU A 357 22.20 40.84 22.15
C GLU A 357 22.65 40.15 20.86
N ALA A 358 23.89 39.61 20.84
CA ALA A 358 24.40 38.86 19.70
C ALA A 358 23.54 37.63 19.38
N TYR A 359 23.09 36.90 20.40
CA TYR A 359 22.16 35.78 20.23
C TYR A 359 20.82 36.24 19.62
N TYR A 360 20.24 37.33 20.13
CA TYR A 360 18.95 37.85 19.65
C TYR A 360 19.02 38.26 18.17
N GLN A 361 20.10 38.90 17.74
CA GLN A 361 20.32 39.30 16.34
C GLN A 361 20.48 38.09 15.40
N ILE A 362 21.15 37.01 15.85
CA ILE A 362 21.28 35.77 15.06
C ILE A 362 19.91 35.10 14.90
N ASN A 363 19.11 35.06 15.97
CA ASN A 363 17.82 34.39 15.96
C ASN A 363 16.79 35.10 15.06
N LEU A 364 16.77 36.45 15.08
CA LEU A 364 15.98 37.26 14.16
C LEU A 364 16.35 37.01 12.69
N LYS A 365 17.63 36.81 12.40
CA LYS A 365 18.12 36.57 11.03
C LYS A 365 17.72 35.20 10.49
N ASN A 366 17.68 34.18 11.37
CA ASN A 366 17.27 32.82 11.01
C ASN A 366 15.75 32.69 10.84
N GLN A 367 14.94 33.44 11.60
CA GLN A 367 13.48 33.47 11.42
C GLN A 367 13.04 34.13 10.09
N GLY A 368 13.89 34.93 9.46
CA GLY A 368 13.64 35.53 8.14
C GLY A 368 14.04 34.67 6.93
N LEU A 369 14.64 33.49 7.14
CA LEU A 369 15.10 32.58 6.08
C LEU A 369 14.22 31.33 5.90
N THR A 370 13.15 31.20 6.68
CA THR A 370 12.16 30.10 6.60
C THR A 370 10.90 30.45 5.79
N GLU A 371 10.84 31.61 5.14
CA GLU A 371 9.80 31.97 4.17
C GLU A 371 10.38 32.12 2.75
N VAL A 372 10.75 31.01 2.11
CA VAL A 372 10.76 30.89 0.63
C VAL A 372 10.38 29.47 0.24
#